data_AF-A0A7X8RA12-F1
#
_entry.id   AF-A0A7X8RA12-F1
#
_cell.length_a   1.000
_cell.length_b   1.000
_cell.length_c   1.000
_cell.angle_alpha   90.00
_cell.angle_beta   90.00
_cell.angle_gamma   90.00
#
_symmetry.space_group_name_H-M   'P 1'
#
loop_
_entity.id
_entity.type
_entity.pdbx_description
1 polymer ?
#
loop_
_entity_poly.entity_id
_entity_poly.type
_entity_poly.pdbx_seq_one_letter_code
_entity_poly.pdbx_strand_id
1 'polypeptide(L)'
;MKKLVIYMLLLSFVLMGCSGDKEEEKLQASELTDKYQLVMQSEELSEGQSTMSISYPLVTDLIDKRIEDKINETIKNRIEQYKELCGVGEDLGFEETSTVRYEIPYKSKEKLSIKFYIESEMEDEISDIIIDTYTFDLNSAEDLMLSDLFKNKKYKRKLNSIIKEKFDSLEVKTIKEFESIEEAQGYYLKGNNLVIYFQTLEYTMEEPLEFEIPLDDLKDILKKPIPEGEIL
;
A
#
# COMPACT_ATOMS: atom_id res chain seq x y z
N MET A 1 15.01 9.10 -14.90
CA MET A 1 14.89 7.63 -15.00
C MET A 1 14.21 7.04 -13.77
N LYS A 2 14.46 7.53 -12.54
CA LYS A 2 13.59 7.26 -11.37
C LYS A 2 12.08 7.40 -11.65
N LYS A 3 11.71 8.50 -12.32
CA LYS A 3 10.34 8.72 -12.79
C LYS A 3 9.80 7.59 -13.68
N LEU A 4 10.62 6.92 -14.49
CA LEU A 4 10.14 5.90 -15.45
C LEU A 4 9.71 4.61 -14.74
N VAL A 5 10.48 4.14 -13.75
CA VAL A 5 10.14 2.98 -12.90
C VAL A 5 8.95 3.32 -12.00
N ILE A 6 8.97 4.49 -11.36
CA ILE A 6 7.81 5.02 -10.61
C ILE A 6 6.58 5.13 -11.52
N TYR A 7 6.70 5.61 -12.76
CA TYR A 7 5.57 5.66 -13.69
C TYR A 7 5.13 4.27 -14.13
N MET A 8 6.00 3.28 -14.33
CA MET A 8 5.58 1.91 -14.67
C MET A 8 4.83 1.23 -13.52
N LEU A 9 5.33 1.39 -12.29
CA LEU A 9 4.62 0.97 -11.07
C LEU A 9 3.31 1.74 -10.88
N LEU A 10 3.27 3.06 -11.14
CA LEU A 10 2.05 3.87 -11.04
C LEU A 10 1.06 3.65 -12.20
N LEU A 11 1.52 3.25 -13.40
CA LEU A 11 0.67 2.97 -14.57
C LEU A 11 -0.02 1.60 -14.48
N SER A 12 0.55 0.63 -13.75
CA SER A 12 -0.14 -0.64 -13.51
C SER A 12 -1.38 -0.47 -12.60
N PHE A 13 -1.52 0.65 -11.90
CA PHE A 13 -2.74 1.01 -11.14
C PHE A 13 -3.95 1.37 -12.04
N VAL A 14 -3.81 1.43 -13.38
CA VAL A 14 -4.88 1.96 -14.27
C VAL A 14 -5.53 0.89 -15.18
N LEU A 15 -5.12 -0.38 -15.15
CA LEU A 15 -5.70 -1.42 -16.02
C LEU A 15 -6.42 -2.55 -15.25
N MET A 16 -7.37 -2.19 -14.39
CA MET A 16 -8.53 -3.06 -14.09
C MET A 16 -9.81 -2.34 -14.52
N GLY A 17 -10.10 -2.39 -15.80
CA GLY A 17 -11.27 -1.71 -16.33
C GLY A 17 -11.53 -2.01 -17.78
N CYS A 18 -11.87 -3.27 -18.08
CA CYS A 18 -12.85 -3.68 -19.11
C CYS A 18 -12.78 -5.20 -19.30
N SER A 19 -13.62 -5.96 -18.57
CA SER A 19 -14.03 -7.29 -19.00
C SER A 19 -15.31 -7.72 -18.28
N GLY A 20 -16.44 -7.59 -18.99
CA GLY A 20 -17.65 -8.38 -18.82
C GLY A 20 -18.43 -8.24 -17.50
N ASP A 21 -19.63 -7.65 -17.60
CA ASP A 21 -20.68 -7.74 -16.58
C ASP A 21 -21.06 -9.21 -16.29
N LYS A 22 -20.29 -9.88 -15.43
CA LYS A 22 -20.80 -10.91 -14.54
C LYS A 22 -21.02 -10.21 -13.21
N GLU A 23 -22.22 -10.31 -12.64
CA GLU A 23 -22.41 -9.99 -11.23
C GLU A 23 -21.49 -10.91 -10.44
N GLU A 24 -20.27 -10.46 -10.14
CA GLU A 24 -19.42 -11.12 -9.18
C GLU A 24 -20.15 -11.10 -7.84
N GLU A 25 -20.44 -12.30 -7.33
CA GLU A 25 -21.06 -12.46 -6.03
C GLU A 25 -20.16 -11.77 -4.99
N LYS A 26 -20.64 -10.66 -4.42
CA LYS A 26 -19.90 -9.93 -3.39
C LYS A 26 -19.69 -10.84 -2.20
N LEU A 27 -18.45 -11.28 -2.01
CA LEU A 27 -18.07 -12.12 -0.88
C LEU A 27 -18.40 -11.42 0.44
N GLN A 28 -18.93 -12.20 1.37
CA GLN A 28 -19.12 -11.81 2.76
C GLN A 28 -18.69 -12.98 3.65
N ALA A 29 -17.85 -12.67 4.63
CA ALA A 29 -17.34 -13.64 5.58
C ALA A 29 -18.49 -14.26 6.37
N SER A 30 -18.48 -15.59 6.51
CA SER A 30 -19.41 -16.28 7.40
C SER A 30 -19.21 -15.89 8.87
N GLU A 31 -17.96 -15.69 9.28
CA GLU A 31 -17.57 -15.22 10.60
C GLU A 31 -16.20 -14.54 10.52
N LEU A 32 -16.00 -13.50 11.34
CA LEU A 32 -14.73 -12.79 11.48
C LEU A 32 -13.93 -13.35 12.67
N THR A 33 -12.60 -13.25 12.62
CA THR A 33 -11.69 -13.68 13.70
C THR A 33 -10.46 -12.78 13.74
N ASP A 34 -9.87 -12.55 14.91
CA ASP A 34 -8.56 -11.92 15.12
C ASP A 34 -7.43 -12.95 15.30
N LYS A 35 -7.78 -14.24 15.34
CA LYS A 35 -6.86 -15.36 15.58
C LYS A 35 -6.13 -15.85 14.33
N TYR A 36 -6.43 -15.30 13.17
CA TYR A 36 -5.70 -15.63 11.94
C TYR A 36 -4.22 -15.25 12.09
N GLN A 37 -3.37 -15.96 11.37
CA GLN A 37 -1.93 -15.79 11.39
C GLN A 37 -1.45 -15.20 10.07
N LEU A 38 -0.26 -14.61 10.11
CA LEU A 38 0.45 -14.11 8.94
C LEU A 38 1.75 -14.89 8.82
N VAL A 39 1.83 -15.74 7.79
CA VAL A 39 2.99 -16.59 7.54
C VAL A 39 3.85 -15.94 6.48
N MET A 40 5.05 -15.54 6.86
CA MET A 40 6.04 -14.98 5.94
C MET A 40 6.39 -15.98 4.84
N GLN A 41 6.39 -15.51 3.60
CA GLN A 41 7.00 -16.15 2.44
C GLN A 41 8.19 -15.32 1.98
N SER A 42 9.15 -15.97 1.33
CA SER A 42 10.30 -15.32 0.72
C SER A 42 10.62 -15.95 -0.62
N GLU A 43 10.93 -15.13 -1.61
CA GLU A 43 11.31 -15.55 -2.95
C GLU A 43 12.51 -14.75 -3.44
N GLU A 44 13.35 -15.38 -4.25
CA GLU A 44 14.47 -14.74 -4.93
C GLU A 44 14.33 -14.98 -6.43
N LEU A 45 14.58 -13.94 -7.21
CA LEU A 45 14.53 -13.93 -8.67
C LEU A 45 15.83 -13.34 -9.20
N SER A 46 16.26 -13.83 -10.36
CA SER A 46 17.33 -13.22 -11.14
C SER A 46 16.94 -13.22 -12.61
N GLU A 47 17.09 -12.09 -13.26
CA GLU A 47 16.95 -11.92 -14.71
C GLU A 47 18.26 -11.28 -15.18
N GLY A 48 19.02 -11.98 -16.00
CA GLY A 48 20.39 -11.57 -16.37
C GLY A 48 21.33 -11.40 -15.17
N GLN A 49 21.83 -10.18 -14.98
CA GLN A 49 22.65 -9.73 -13.86
C GLN A 49 21.82 -9.04 -12.75
N SER A 50 20.57 -8.70 -13.04
CA SER A 50 19.64 -8.10 -12.08
C SER A 50 19.09 -9.13 -11.12
N THR A 51 18.88 -8.73 -9.87
CA THR A 51 18.35 -9.61 -8.81
C THR A 51 17.23 -8.94 -8.03
N MET A 52 16.28 -9.74 -7.57
CA MET A 52 15.20 -9.28 -6.70
C MET A 52 14.97 -10.27 -5.57
N SER A 53 14.98 -9.77 -4.33
CA SER A 53 14.52 -10.52 -3.16
C SER A 53 13.17 -9.98 -2.71
N ILE A 54 12.21 -10.87 -2.44
CA ILE A 54 10.83 -10.49 -2.06
C ILE A 54 10.45 -11.23 -0.81
N SER A 55 9.94 -10.50 0.18
CA SER A 55 9.26 -11.06 1.35
C SER A 55 7.83 -10.53 1.41
N TYR A 56 6.88 -11.40 1.75
CA TYR A 56 5.46 -11.03 1.84
C TYR A 56 4.68 -11.97 2.78
N PRO A 57 3.57 -11.51 3.38
CA PRO A 57 2.76 -12.34 4.25
C PRO A 57 1.70 -13.12 3.46
N LEU A 58 1.40 -14.34 3.89
CA LEU A 58 0.15 -15.02 3.56
C LEU A 58 -0.73 -15.12 4.80
N VAL A 59 -2.01 -14.85 4.63
CA VAL A 59 -3.03 -15.00 5.66
C VAL A 59 -3.38 -16.48 5.82
N THR A 60 -3.37 -16.99 7.04
CA THR A 60 -3.83 -18.35 7.37
C THR A 60 -4.78 -18.32 8.56
N ASP A 61 -5.57 -19.38 8.72
CA ASP A 61 -6.48 -19.57 9.85
C ASP A 61 -7.62 -18.54 9.96
N LEU A 62 -8.02 -17.92 8.84
CA LEU A 62 -9.34 -17.30 8.75
C LEU A 62 -10.41 -18.40 8.77
N ILE A 63 -11.56 -18.08 9.38
CA ILE A 63 -12.69 -19.02 9.48
C ILE A 63 -13.27 -19.29 8.09
N ASP A 64 -13.43 -18.24 7.27
CA ASP A 64 -13.92 -18.36 5.91
C ASP A 64 -12.77 -18.44 4.91
N LYS A 65 -12.52 -19.65 4.39
CA LYS A 65 -11.43 -19.90 3.43
C LYS A 65 -11.58 -19.14 2.12
N ARG A 66 -12.79 -18.76 1.72
CA ARG A 66 -13.01 -17.95 0.50
C ARG A 66 -12.42 -16.55 0.65
N ILE A 67 -12.52 -15.98 1.84
CA ILE A 67 -11.92 -14.68 2.18
C ILE A 67 -10.40 -14.80 2.23
N GLU A 68 -9.90 -15.86 2.89
CA GLU A 68 -8.46 -16.17 2.96
C GLU A 68 -7.83 -16.29 1.57
N ASP A 69 -8.45 -17.11 0.71
CA ASP A 69 -7.96 -17.38 -0.63
C ASP A 69 -7.94 -16.11 -1.48
N LYS A 70 -8.99 -15.29 -1.44
CA LYS A 70 -9.05 -14.04 -2.21
C LYS A 70 -8.02 -13.01 -1.75
N ILE A 71 -7.79 -12.87 -0.44
CA ILE A 71 -6.74 -11.97 0.07
C ILE A 71 -5.36 -12.46 -0.38
N ASN A 72 -5.08 -13.75 -0.21
CA ASN A 72 -3.81 -14.34 -0.61
C ASN A 72 -3.59 -14.31 -2.12
N GLU A 73 -4.63 -14.48 -2.93
CA GLU A 73 -4.58 -14.29 -4.37
C GLU A 73 -4.25 -12.84 -4.73
N THR A 74 -4.89 -11.87 -4.07
CA THR A 74 -4.59 -10.44 -4.27
C THR A 74 -3.13 -10.12 -3.97
N ILE A 75 -2.60 -10.63 -2.85
CA ILE A 75 -1.19 -10.45 -2.48
C ILE A 75 -0.28 -11.10 -3.52
N LYS A 76 -0.52 -12.38 -3.88
CA LYS A 76 0.30 -13.09 -4.87
C LYS A 76 0.30 -12.40 -6.22
N ASN A 77 -0.85 -11.92 -6.70
CA ASN A 77 -0.94 -11.18 -7.95
C ASN A 77 -0.10 -9.90 -7.93
N ARG A 78 -0.06 -9.19 -6.79
CA ARG A 78 0.85 -8.04 -6.63
C ARG A 78 2.32 -8.48 -6.65
N ILE A 79 2.66 -9.57 -5.97
CA ILE A 79 4.02 -10.09 -5.96
C ILE A 79 4.49 -10.46 -7.37
N GLU A 80 3.63 -11.07 -8.20
CA GLU A 80 3.93 -11.30 -9.61
C GLU A 80 4.18 -10.00 -10.37
N GLN A 81 3.39 -8.95 -10.13
CA GLN A 81 3.64 -7.62 -10.73
C GLN A 81 4.99 -7.02 -10.31
N TYR A 82 5.45 -7.24 -9.08
CA TYR A 82 6.79 -6.82 -8.67
C TYR A 82 7.88 -7.60 -9.40
N LYS A 83 7.70 -8.92 -9.56
CA LYS A 83 8.66 -9.76 -10.30
C LYS A 83 8.81 -9.32 -11.76
N GLU A 84 7.72 -8.86 -12.39
CA GLU A 84 7.76 -8.30 -13.75
C GLU A 84 8.64 -7.04 -13.89
N LEU A 85 8.99 -6.38 -12.78
CA LEU A 85 9.90 -5.23 -12.79
C LEU A 85 11.38 -5.62 -12.72
N CYS A 86 11.68 -6.86 -12.31
CA CYS A 86 13.04 -7.37 -12.27
C CYS A 86 13.61 -7.45 -13.68
N GLY A 87 14.81 -6.91 -13.90
CA GLY A 87 15.49 -6.93 -15.19
C GLY A 87 15.07 -5.82 -16.17
N VAL A 88 14.10 -4.96 -15.83
CA VAL A 88 13.72 -3.81 -16.67
C VAL A 88 14.89 -2.85 -16.91
N GLY A 89 15.82 -2.74 -15.95
CA GLY A 89 17.05 -1.97 -16.10
C GLY A 89 18.03 -2.51 -17.15
N GLU A 90 18.01 -3.81 -17.43
CA GLU A 90 18.96 -4.44 -18.35
C GLU A 90 18.75 -4.01 -19.79
N ASP A 91 17.49 -3.88 -20.20
CA ASP A 91 17.10 -3.33 -21.51
C ASP A 91 17.64 -1.90 -21.71
N LEU A 92 17.94 -1.21 -20.62
CA LEU A 92 18.47 0.15 -20.58
C LEU A 92 19.99 0.17 -20.29
N GLY A 93 20.63 -0.99 -20.13
CA GLY A 93 22.07 -1.16 -20.00
C GLY A 93 22.63 -0.94 -18.59
N PHE A 94 21.82 -1.12 -17.54
CA PHE A 94 22.29 -1.08 -16.16
C PHE A 94 21.76 -2.25 -15.32
N GLU A 95 22.58 -2.69 -14.38
CA GLU A 95 22.26 -3.76 -13.43
C GLU A 95 21.50 -3.17 -12.23
N GLU A 96 20.49 -3.90 -11.73
CA GLU A 96 19.67 -3.46 -10.60
C GLU A 96 19.55 -4.59 -9.56
N THR A 97 19.72 -4.23 -8.29
CA THR A 97 19.37 -5.08 -7.16
C THR A 97 18.16 -4.49 -6.46
N SER A 98 17.08 -5.25 -6.41
CA SER A 98 15.83 -4.85 -5.78
C SER A 98 15.52 -5.69 -4.55
N THR A 99 14.96 -5.06 -3.53
CA THR A 99 14.47 -5.73 -2.33
C THR A 99 13.05 -5.27 -2.03
N VAL A 100 12.12 -6.22 -1.94
CA VAL A 100 10.75 -5.99 -1.49
C VAL A 100 10.60 -6.53 -0.08
N ARG A 101 10.39 -5.62 0.87
CA ARG A 101 10.08 -5.91 2.27
C ARG A 101 8.64 -5.56 2.58
N TYR A 102 8.10 -6.13 3.66
CA TYR A 102 6.78 -5.76 4.14
C TYR A 102 6.76 -5.51 5.65
N GLU A 103 5.78 -4.73 6.07
CA GLU A 103 5.38 -4.51 7.45
C GLU A 103 3.87 -4.75 7.60
N ILE A 104 3.44 -5.09 8.81
CA ILE A 104 2.02 -5.21 9.18
C ILE A 104 1.68 -4.07 10.14
N PRO A 105 1.45 -2.85 9.63
CA PRO A 105 1.17 -1.70 10.48
C PRO A 105 -0.17 -1.80 11.20
N TYR A 106 -1.11 -2.64 10.74
CA TYR A 106 -2.40 -2.81 11.38
C TYR A 106 -2.98 -4.21 11.15
N LYS A 107 -3.31 -4.88 12.24
CA LYS A 107 -4.01 -6.17 12.26
C LYS A 107 -5.18 -6.12 13.25
N SER A 108 -6.36 -6.53 12.82
CA SER A 108 -7.56 -6.63 13.67
C SER A 108 -8.50 -7.72 13.15
N LYS A 109 -9.57 -7.99 13.90
CA LYS A 109 -10.66 -8.88 13.46
C LYS A 109 -11.32 -8.48 12.14
N GLU A 110 -11.34 -7.18 11.82
CA GLU A 110 -12.11 -6.63 10.70
C GLU A 110 -11.25 -6.19 9.51
N LYS A 111 -10.00 -5.78 9.77
CA LYS A 111 -9.13 -5.18 8.76
C LYS A 111 -7.69 -5.58 8.97
N LEU A 112 -6.96 -5.66 7.86
CA LEU A 112 -5.53 -5.92 7.77
C LEU A 112 -4.89 -4.90 6.83
N SER A 113 -3.96 -4.09 7.32
CA SER A 113 -3.11 -3.26 6.45
C SER A 113 -1.74 -3.89 6.31
N ILE A 114 -1.25 -3.94 5.07
CA ILE A 114 0.09 -4.40 4.71
C ILE A 114 0.77 -3.25 3.98
N LYS A 115 2.01 -2.96 4.38
CA LYS A 115 2.85 -1.97 3.72
C LYS A 115 4.05 -2.68 3.11
N PHE A 116 4.22 -2.55 1.80
CA PHE A 116 5.40 -2.99 1.07
C PHE A 116 6.36 -1.83 0.87
N TYR A 117 7.65 -2.10 1.04
CA TYR A 117 8.76 -1.22 0.71
C TYR A 117 9.53 -1.87 -0.42
N ILE A 118 9.51 -1.23 -1.59
CA ILE A 118 10.31 -1.64 -2.74
C ILE A 118 11.51 -0.72 -2.79
N GLU A 119 12.68 -1.27 -2.56
CA GLU A 119 13.95 -0.57 -2.63
C GLU A 119 14.75 -1.08 -3.81
N SER A 120 15.21 -0.16 -4.64
CA SER A 120 15.99 -0.43 -5.84
C SER A 120 17.35 0.24 -5.73
N GLU A 121 18.42 -0.53 -5.89
CA GLU A 121 19.80 -0.04 -5.94
C GLU A 121 20.39 -0.25 -7.33
N MET A 122 20.87 0.84 -7.93
CA MET A 122 21.59 0.85 -9.21
C MET A 122 23.09 1.12 -8.95
N GLU A 123 23.98 0.63 -9.82
CA GLU A 123 25.46 0.71 -9.65
C GLU A 123 26.01 2.12 -9.32
N ASP A 124 25.29 3.21 -9.66
CA ASP A 124 25.69 4.61 -9.43
C ASP A 124 25.22 5.21 -8.07
N GLU A 125 24.97 4.40 -7.03
CA GLU A 125 24.50 4.81 -5.67
C GLU A 125 23.13 5.52 -5.65
N ILE A 126 22.34 5.37 -6.71
CA ILE A 126 21.00 5.92 -6.77
C ILE A 126 20.02 4.88 -6.20
N SER A 127 19.62 5.06 -4.94
CA SER A 127 18.50 4.32 -4.37
C SER A 127 17.16 5.00 -4.70
N ASP A 128 16.13 4.18 -4.92
CA ASP A 128 14.74 4.60 -4.94
C ASP A 128 13.93 3.77 -3.95
N ILE A 129 12.98 4.41 -3.30
CA ILE A 129 12.11 3.79 -2.29
C ILE A 129 10.68 4.08 -2.69
N ILE A 130 9.91 3.01 -2.91
CA ILE A 130 8.49 3.09 -3.24
C ILE A 130 7.70 2.39 -2.14
N ILE A 131 6.67 3.06 -1.66
CA ILE A 131 5.68 2.49 -0.75
C ILE A 131 4.49 2.00 -1.55
N ASP A 132 4.11 0.74 -1.37
CA ASP A 132 2.84 0.21 -1.84
C ASP A 132 2.06 -0.39 -0.68
N THR A 133 0.74 -0.25 -0.68
CA THR A 133 -0.07 -0.58 0.50
C THR A 133 -1.36 -1.26 0.12
N TYR A 134 -1.76 -2.20 0.97
CA TYR A 134 -3.09 -2.78 0.98
C TYR A 134 -3.76 -2.49 2.32
N THR A 135 -5.07 -2.26 2.31
CA THR A 135 -5.91 -2.24 3.51
C THR A 135 -7.16 -3.09 3.26
N PHE A 136 -7.09 -4.37 3.59
CA PHE A 136 -8.15 -5.34 3.36
C PHE A 136 -9.30 -5.19 4.37
N ASP A 137 -10.54 -5.23 3.87
CA ASP A 137 -11.73 -5.57 4.68
C ASP A 137 -11.85 -7.09 4.77
N LEU A 138 -11.66 -7.65 5.97
CA LEU A 138 -11.72 -9.09 6.20
C LEU A 138 -13.16 -9.65 6.11
N ASN A 139 -14.17 -8.78 6.00
CA ASN A 139 -15.53 -9.22 5.70
C ASN A 139 -15.73 -9.48 4.20
N SER A 140 -15.14 -8.68 3.31
CA SER A 140 -15.37 -8.81 1.86
C SER A 140 -14.15 -9.27 1.06
N ALA A 141 -12.99 -9.36 1.70
CA ALA A 141 -11.69 -9.58 1.06
C ALA A 141 -11.34 -8.51 0.01
N GLU A 142 -11.94 -7.32 0.09
CA GLU A 142 -11.62 -6.20 -0.80
C GLU A 142 -10.51 -5.35 -0.20
N ASP A 143 -9.60 -4.87 -1.06
CA ASP A 143 -8.72 -3.77 -0.72
C ASP A 143 -9.51 -2.46 -0.73
N LEU A 144 -9.53 -1.77 0.41
CA LEU A 144 -10.31 -0.56 0.59
C LEU A 144 -9.59 0.64 -0.02
N MET A 145 -10.30 1.45 -0.79
CA MET A 145 -9.79 2.78 -1.13
C MET A 145 -9.90 3.71 0.08
N LEU A 146 -9.09 4.77 0.14
CA LEU A 146 -9.16 5.75 1.23
C LEU A 146 -10.58 6.31 1.40
N SER A 147 -11.27 6.53 0.27
CA SER A 147 -12.65 7.03 0.26
C SER A 147 -13.66 6.07 0.92
N ASP A 148 -13.36 4.78 0.97
CA ASP A 148 -14.24 3.77 1.55
C ASP A 148 -14.35 3.86 3.06
N LEU A 149 -13.38 4.48 3.73
CA LEU A 149 -13.39 4.70 5.17
C LEU A 149 -14.38 5.80 5.60
N PHE A 150 -14.82 6.68 4.69
CA PHE A 150 -15.53 7.92 5.05
C PHE A 150 -16.95 8.05 4.51
N LYS A 151 -17.83 8.72 5.27
CA LYS A 151 -19.28 8.85 4.96
C LYS A 151 -19.56 9.49 3.61
N ASN A 152 -18.71 10.40 3.16
CA ASN A 152 -18.87 11.14 1.91
C ASN A 152 -17.55 11.84 1.53
N LYS A 153 -17.47 12.36 0.30
CA LYS A 153 -16.28 13.02 -0.26
C LYS A 153 -15.76 14.25 0.52
N LYS A 154 -16.49 14.79 1.51
CA LYS A 154 -16.01 15.91 2.33
C LYS A 154 -14.84 15.52 3.25
N TYR A 155 -14.51 14.22 3.37
CA TYR A 155 -13.32 13.77 4.11
C TYR A 155 -12.05 14.45 3.63
N LYS A 156 -11.92 14.66 2.30
CA LYS A 156 -10.77 15.33 1.68
C LYS A 156 -10.50 16.70 2.27
N ARG A 157 -11.55 17.49 2.57
CA ARG A 157 -11.38 18.83 3.15
C ARG A 157 -10.73 18.77 4.54
N LYS A 158 -11.14 17.80 5.36
CA LYS A 158 -10.58 17.61 6.71
C LYS A 158 -9.14 17.09 6.64
N LEU A 159 -8.90 16.08 5.81
CA LEU A 159 -7.55 15.53 5.61
C LEU A 159 -6.59 16.57 5.03
N ASN A 160 -6.98 17.32 4.00
CA ASN A 160 -6.15 18.38 3.41
C ASN A 160 -5.77 19.44 4.45
N SER A 161 -6.70 19.84 5.33
CA SER A 161 -6.38 20.80 6.40
C SER A 161 -5.30 20.26 7.34
N ILE A 162 -5.46 19.03 7.81
CA ILE A 162 -4.51 18.38 8.74
C ILE A 162 -3.15 18.17 8.07
N ILE A 163 -3.15 17.69 6.83
CA ILE A 163 -1.93 17.39 6.08
C ILE A 163 -1.19 18.69 5.72
N LYS A 164 -1.91 19.75 5.34
CA LYS A 164 -1.30 21.06 5.08
C LYS A 164 -0.54 21.59 6.31
N GLU A 165 -1.14 21.51 7.49
CA GLU A 165 -0.47 21.88 8.74
C GLU A 165 0.79 21.03 8.99
N LYS A 166 0.73 19.73 8.71
CA LYS A 166 1.90 18.84 8.84
C LYS A 166 3.00 19.19 7.84
N PHE A 167 2.65 19.49 6.58
CA PHE A 167 3.60 19.96 5.56
C PHE A 167 4.26 21.28 5.98
N ASP A 168 3.49 22.23 6.50
CA ASP A 168 4.00 23.53 6.93
C ASP A 168 4.93 23.42 8.16
N SER A 169 4.84 22.30 8.90
CA SER A 169 5.70 21.97 10.04
C SER A 169 6.92 21.12 9.69
N LEU A 170 7.11 20.73 8.42
CA LEU A 170 8.26 19.92 8.01
C LEU A 170 9.56 20.70 8.19
N GLU A 171 10.55 20.08 8.82
CA GLU A 171 11.91 20.61 8.92
C GLU A 171 12.72 20.38 7.63
N VAL A 172 12.18 19.59 6.69
CA VAL A 172 12.79 19.27 5.41
C VAL A 172 12.25 20.14 4.28
N LYS A 173 13.12 20.51 3.34
CA LYS A 173 12.72 21.30 2.17
C LYS A 173 11.97 20.42 1.16
N THR A 174 10.74 20.79 0.84
CA THR A 174 9.96 20.10 -0.20
C THR A 174 10.27 20.62 -1.61
N ILE A 175 9.98 19.78 -2.62
CA ILE A 175 10.14 20.09 -4.05
C ILE A 175 9.04 21.08 -4.52
N LYS A 176 7.84 20.92 -3.99
CA LYS A 176 6.65 21.75 -4.26
C LYS A 176 5.84 21.97 -2.99
N GLU A 177 4.94 22.95 -3.02
CA GLU A 177 3.95 23.16 -1.96
C GLU A 177 2.86 22.08 -2.03
N PHE A 178 2.33 21.69 -0.86
CA PHE A 178 1.16 20.81 -0.79
C PHE A 178 -0.12 21.57 -1.17
N GLU A 179 -0.83 21.05 -2.17
CA GLU A 179 -2.11 21.60 -2.64
C GLU A 179 -3.31 20.79 -2.09
N SER A 180 -3.32 19.48 -2.34
CA SER A 180 -4.36 18.56 -1.89
C SER A 180 -3.94 17.10 -2.01
N ILE A 181 -4.63 16.20 -1.29
CA ILE A 181 -4.56 14.77 -1.56
C ILE A 181 -5.25 14.38 -2.86
N GLU A 182 -4.75 13.33 -3.49
CA GLU A 182 -5.29 12.75 -4.73
C GLU A 182 -6.65 12.05 -4.51
N GLU A 183 -7.35 11.68 -5.60
CA GLU A 183 -8.55 10.80 -5.48
C GLU A 183 -8.17 9.40 -5.02
N ALA A 184 -7.11 8.84 -5.61
CA ALA A 184 -6.51 7.57 -5.21
C ALA A 184 -5.24 7.81 -4.37
N GLN A 185 -5.36 8.60 -3.30
CA GLN A 185 -4.24 8.86 -2.39
C GLN A 185 -3.82 7.58 -1.66
N GLY A 186 -2.52 7.29 -1.67
CA GLY A 186 -1.92 6.20 -0.89
C GLY A 186 -2.13 6.38 0.61
N TYR A 187 -2.53 5.31 1.29
CA TYR A 187 -2.76 5.31 2.73
C TYR A 187 -2.62 3.90 3.32
N TYR A 188 -2.47 3.83 4.64
CA TYR A 188 -2.65 2.59 5.39
C TYR A 188 -3.12 2.89 6.82
N LEU A 189 -3.60 1.87 7.53
CA LEU A 189 -3.89 1.98 8.96
C LEU A 189 -2.64 1.58 9.77
N LYS A 190 -2.39 2.27 10.88
CA LYS A 190 -1.27 1.99 11.78
C LYS A 190 -1.69 2.15 13.24
N GLY A 191 -1.86 1.05 13.98
CA GLY A 191 -2.35 1.09 15.35
C GLY A 191 -3.69 1.84 15.47
N ASN A 192 -3.69 3.05 16.05
CA ASN A 192 -4.87 3.94 16.15
C ASN A 192 -4.79 5.18 15.22
N ASN A 193 -3.97 5.11 14.17
CA ASN A 193 -3.76 6.19 13.22
C ASN A 193 -4.17 5.77 11.80
N LEU A 194 -4.68 6.74 11.05
CA LEU A 194 -4.67 6.73 9.58
C LEU A 194 -3.36 7.36 9.12
N VAL A 195 -2.59 6.67 8.28
CA VAL A 195 -1.37 7.24 7.69
C VAL A 195 -1.63 7.58 6.23
N ILE A 196 -1.38 8.83 5.86
CA ILE A 196 -1.36 9.27 4.46
C ILE A 196 0.10 9.43 4.04
N TYR A 197 0.47 8.80 2.93
CA TYR A 197 1.84 8.86 2.44
C TYR A 197 1.94 9.49 1.06
N PHE A 198 3.12 10.05 0.78
CA PHE A 198 3.51 10.64 -0.50
C PHE A 198 4.84 10.05 -0.92
N GLN A 199 4.94 9.60 -2.17
CA GLN A 199 6.14 8.95 -2.68
C GLN A 199 7.34 9.90 -2.71
N THR A 200 8.54 9.32 -2.76
CA THR A 200 9.76 10.04 -3.14
C THR A 200 9.55 10.76 -4.48
N LEU A 201 10.31 11.84 -4.68
CA LEU A 201 10.33 12.71 -5.87
C LEU A 201 9.05 13.48 -6.16
N GLU A 202 7.95 13.17 -5.47
CA GLU A 202 6.75 14.01 -5.51
C GLU A 202 6.95 15.26 -4.66
N TYR A 203 7.39 15.06 -3.41
CA TYR A 203 7.59 16.16 -2.44
C TYR A 203 9.00 16.19 -1.83
N THR A 204 9.71 15.08 -1.77
CA THR A 204 11.05 14.94 -1.14
C THR A 204 12.01 14.22 -2.08
N MET A 205 13.33 14.36 -1.87
CA MET A 205 14.34 13.71 -2.75
C MET A 205 14.82 12.34 -2.25
N GLU A 206 14.67 12.07 -0.96
CA GLU A 206 15.33 10.93 -0.28
C GLU A 206 14.30 9.90 0.22
N GLU A 207 13.35 10.32 1.06
CA GLU A 207 12.41 9.41 1.72
C GLU A 207 10.95 9.78 1.44
N PRO A 208 10.03 8.81 1.30
CA PRO A 208 8.60 9.09 1.28
C PRO A 208 8.15 9.88 2.51
N LEU A 209 7.17 10.76 2.36
CA LEU A 209 6.55 11.44 3.49
C LEU A 209 5.38 10.63 4.01
N GLU A 210 5.29 10.45 5.33
CA GLU A 210 4.21 9.74 5.98
C GLU A 210 3.62 10.56 7.12
N PHE A 211 2.31 10.79 7.06
CA PHE A 211 1.61 11.63 8.01
C PHE A 211 0.59 10.83 8.79
N GLU A 212 0.89 10.56 10.05
CA GLU A 212 -0.03 9.90 10.97
C GLU A 212 -1.11 10.88 11.46
N ILE A 213 -2.38 10.47 11.32
CA ILE A 213 -3.57 11.21 11.74
C ILE A 213 -4.35 10.32 12.72
N PRO A 214 -4.51 10.72 13.99
CA PRO A 214 -5.28 9.95 14.97
C PRO A 214 -6.70 9.66 14.47
N LEU A 215 -7.14 8.40 14.57
CA LEU A 215 -8.49 8.01 14.15
C LEU A 215 -9.58 8.71 14.98
N ASP A 216 -9.27 9.05 16.23
CA ASP A 216 -10.13 9.85 17.11
C ASP A 216 -10.44 11.24 16.54
N ASP A 217 -9.50 11.85 15.82
CA ASP A 217 -9.71 13.13 15.16
C ASP A 217 -10.64 13.01 13.96
N LEU A 218 -10.86 11.79 13.43
CA LEU A 218 -11.64 11.51 12.23
C LEU A 218 -13.02 10.86 12.52
N LYS A 219 -13.32 10.53 13.77
CA LYS A 219 -14.52 9.76 14.16
C LYS A 219 -15.87 10.30 13.67
N ASP A 220 -15.99 11.61 13.50
CA ASP A 220 -17.20 12.27 13.02
C ASP A 220 -17.46 12.05 11.52
N ILE A 221 -16.40 11.80 10.74
CA ILE A 221 -16.46 11.63 9.29
C ILE A 221 -16.29 10.17 8.82
N LEU A 222 -15.82 9.25 9.66
CA LEU A 222 -15.70 7.81 9.36
C LEU A 222 -17.06 7.13 9.16
N LYS A 223 -17.20 6.21 8.18
CA LYS A 223 -18.45 5.44 7.96
C LYS A 223 -18.81 4.61 9.18
N LYS A 224 -17.81 3.99 9.80
CA LYS A 224 -17.89 3.15 10.99
C LYS A 224 -16.65 3.42 11.85
N PRO A 225 -16.73 3.24 13.18
CA PRO A 225 -15.53 3.22 14.02
C PRO A 225 -14.53 2.20 13.48
N ILE A 226 -13.25 2.55 13.49
CA ILE A 226 -12.14 1.62 13.23
C ILE A 226 -11.57 1.30 14.62
N PRO A 227 -11.58 0.03 15.05
CA PRO A 227 -11.01 -0.33 16.35
C PRO A 227 -9.49 -0.11 16.37
N GLU A 228 -8.90 -0.14 17.55
CA GLU A 228 -7.44 -0.19 17.65
C GLU A 228 -6.90 -1.49 17.04
N GLY A 229 -5.87 -1.38 16.22
CA GLY A 229 -5.19 -2.53 15.61
C GLY A 229 -3.85 -2.84 16.26
N GLU A 230 -3.44 -4.10 16.17
CA GLU A 230 -2.09 -4.54 16.52
C GLU A 230 -1.10 -4.11 15.43
N ILE A 231 0.10 -3.70 15.85
CA ILE A 231 1.27 -3.52 14.97
C ILE A 231 2.15 -4.76 15.15
N LEU A 232 2.54 -5.43 14.06
CA LEU A 232 3.40 -6.63 14.10
C LEU A 232 4.73 -6.40 13.38
#